data_AF-A0A654BL15-F1
#
_entry.id   AF-A0A654BL15-F1
#
_cell.length_a   1.000
_cell.length_b   1.000
_cell.length_c   1.000
_cell.angle_alpha   90.00
_cell.angle_beta   90.00
_cell.angle_gamma   90.00
#
_symmetry.space_group_name_H-M   'P 1'
#
loop_
_entity.id
_entity.type
_entity.pdbx_description
1 polymer ?
#
loop_
_entity_poly.entity_id
_entity_poly.type
_entity_poly.pdbx_seq_one_letter_code
_entity_poly.pdbx_strand_id
1 'polypeptide(L)'
;MSFGTPALTLRPAPLETLILPAELDGSAGSNRAVSVRPQIAAENDLDAIRAWLSRFVDTKTTFENYRKEAERLLLWAVVVLGKPLSSLTHEDCLRYQRFLADPQPATAWVAGGGRKHPRGDARWRPFYGPLSPSSQRQATVILNVMFSWLVQAGYLAGNPLSLSRQRARHVAPRITRYLEPSLWQEVKDYIAAMPRERPRDNAHAHRARWLFTLLYLGGLRIAEVGSNTMGQFFIRRDADASIRWWLAVRGKGGKERLVPATREMMMELSRYRKRLANSP
;
A
#
# COMPACT_ATOMS: atom_id res chain seq x y z
N MET A 1 27.57 44.90 -12.07
CA MET A 1 27.59 43.41 -12.13
C MET A 1 26.96 42.91 -10.85
N SER A 2 25.70 42.47 -10.90
CA SER A 2 24.99 41.92 -9.74
C SER A 2 25.29 40.43 -9.68
N PHE A 3 26.01 40.00 -8.64
CA PHE A 3 26.24 38.58 -8.38
C PHE A 3 24.95 38.00 -7.83
N GLY A 4 24.21 37.29 -8.67
CA GLY A 4 23.05 36.51 -8.25
C GLY A 4 23.50 35.44 -7.25
N THR A 5 22.90 35.45 -6.06
CA THR A 5 23.02 34.39 -5.06
C THR A 5 22.71 33.05 -5.74
N PRO A 6 23.57 32.02 -5.63
CA PRO A 6 23.28 30.74 -6.24
C PRO A 6 21.99 30.18 -5.62
N ALA A 7 20.95 30.00 -6.43
CA ALA A 7 19.73 29.33 -5.99
C ALA A 7 20.11 27.94 -5.47
N LEU A 8 19.98 27.72 -4.16
CA LEU A 8 20.19 26.43 -3.53
C LEU A 8 19.28 25.42 -4.25
N THR A 9 19.89 24.49 -5.00
CA THR A 9 19.14 23.45 -5.70
C THR A 9 18.63 22.45 -4.68
N LEU A 10 17.37 22.62 -4.28
CA LEU A 10 16.69 21.74 -3.34
C LEU A 10 16.73 20.30 -3.89
N ARG A 11 17.11 19.34 -3.06
CA ARG A 11 17.16 17.91 -3.43
C ARG A 11 16.03 17.14 -2.76
N PRO A 12 15.52 16.06 -3.37
CA PRO A 12 14.54 15.20 -2.72
C PRO A 12 15.08 14.62 -1.42
N ALA A 13 14.35 14.82 -0.33
CA ALA A 13 14.66 14.29 1.00
C ALA A 13 13.40 13.73 1.66
N PRO A 14 13.50 12.75 2.57
CA PRO A 14 12.33 12.25 3.30
C PRO A 14 11.61 13.37 4.07
N LEU A 15 10.29 13.29 4.20
CA LEU A 15 9.44 14.24 4.94
C LEU A 15 9.89 14.47 6.39
N GLU A 16 10.55 13.48 7.02
CA GLU A 16 11.05 13.60 8.39
C GLU A 16 12.27 14.53 8.51
N THR A 17 13.00 14.73 7.42
CA THR A 17 14.22 15.54 7.36
C THR A 17 14.12 16.70 6.36
N LEU A 18 12.97 16.84 5.69
CA LEU A 18 12.73 17.86 4.68
C LEU A 18 12.61 19.22 5.36
N ILE A 19 13.44 20.17 4.93
CA ILE A 19 13.39 21.57 5.32
C ILE A 19 13.10 22.36 4.05
N LEU A 20 12.01 23.14 4.07
CA LEU A 20 11.60 23.98 2.95
C LEU A 20 11.95 25.44 3.25
N PRO A 21 12.52 26.17 2.27
CA PRO A 21 12.58 27.63 2.34
C PRO A 21 11.18 28.23 2.47
N ALA A 22 11.07 29.42 3.10
CA ALA A 22 9.80 30.09 3.33
C ALA A 22 9.03 30.37 2.02
N GLU A 23 9.73 30.55 0.91
CA GLU A 23 9.13 30.79 -0.40
C GLU A 23 8.45 29.53 -0.98
N LEU A 24 8.80 28.34 -0.48
CA LEU A 24 8.36 27.04 -0.97
C LEU A 24 7.57 26.23 0.07
N ASP A 25 7.39 26.76 1.28
CA ASP A 25 6.71 26.04 2.36
C ASP A 25 5.18 26.04 2.22
N GLY A 26 4.62 26.97 1.43
CA GLY A 26 3.19 27.07 1.16
C GLY A 26 2.38 27.87 2.18
N SER A 27 3.05 28.57 3.11
CA SER A 27 2.42 29.54 4.00
C SER A 27 1.67 30.64 3.23
N ALA A 28 2.25 31.10 2.10
CA ALA A 28 1.68 32.09 1.20
C ALA A 28 1.22 31.51 -0.17
N GLY A 29 0.87 30.22 -0.22
CA GLY A 29 0.46 29.56 -1.47
C GLY A 29 -0.77 30.20 -2.14
N SER A 30 -0.81 30.18 -3.48
CA SER A 30 -1.86 30.87 -4.25
C SER A 30 -3.25 30.23 -4.15
N ASN A 31 -3.33 28.95 -3.76
CA ASN A 31 -4.58 28.21 -3.53
C ASN A 31 -4.85 28.02 -2.02
N ARG A 32 -4.29 28.87 -1.15
CA ARG A 32 -4.67 28.92 0.27
C ARG A 32 -6.09 29.49 0.42
N ALA A 33 -6.87 28.91 1.33
CA ALA A 33 -8.18 29.46 1.65
C ALA A 33 -8.03 30.75 2.47
N VAL A 34 -8.64 31.85 2.00
CA VAL A 34 -8.55 33.17 2.67
C VAL A 34 -9.79 33.46 3.51
N SER A 35 -10.96 33.03 3.06
CA SER A 35 -12.27 33.37 3.66
C SER A 35 -12.93 32.20 4.43
N VAL A 36 -12.21 31.09 4.60
CA VAL A 36 -12.71 29.90 5.31
C VAL A 36 -11.99 29.78 6.64
N ARG A 37 -12.74 29.56 7.73
CA ARG A 37 -12.15 29.30 9.04
C ARG A 37 -11.41 27.96 9.03
N PRO A 38 -10.08 27.93 9.24
CA PRO A 38 -9.32 26.69 9.23
C PRO A 38 -9.75 25.77 10.37
N GLN A 39 -9.85 24.48 10.08
CA GLN A 39 -10.19 23.42 11.04
C GLN A 39 -8.95 22.70 11.57
N ILE A 40 -7.76 23.07 11.08
CA ILE A 40 -6.46 22.53 11.48
C ILE A 40 -5.49 23.68 11.74
N ALA A 41 -4.54 23.47 12.65
CA ALA A 41 -3.51 24.45 13.00
C ALA A 41 -2.33 24.48 12.01
N ALA A 42 -2.50 23.94 10.79
CA ALA A 42 -1.42 23.87 9.82
C ALA A 42 -1.14 25.24 9.18
N GLU A 43 0.09 25.72 9.34
CA GLU A 43 0.50 27.02 8.81
C GLU A 43 1.17 26.91 7.44
N ASN A 44 1.77 25.76 7.12
CA ASN A 44 2.46 25.46 5.85
C ASN A 44 2.04 24.09 5.30
N ASP A 45 2.50 23.75 4.09
CA ASP A 45 2.09 22.54 3.35
C ASP A 45 2.54 21.27 4.05
N LEU A 46 3.73 21.29 4.66
CA LEU A 46 4.28 20.14 5.34
C LEU A 46 3.44 19.79 6.58
N ASP A 47 3.04 20.80 7.35
CA ASP A 47 2.17 20.62 8.52
C ASP A 47 0.76 20.19 8.12
N ALA A 48 0.25 20.70 6.99
CA ALA A 48 -1.04 20.28 6.45
C ALA A 48 -1.04 18.80 6.03
N ILE A 49 0.04 18.34 5.38
CA ILE A 49 0.23 16.92 5.04
C ILE A 49 0.34 16.07 6.31
N ARG A 50 1.10 16.51 7.32
CA ARG A 50 1.23 15.80 8.60
C ARG A 50 -0.12 15.68 9.31
N ALA A 51 -0.89 16.76 9.36
CA ALA A 51 -2.25 16.76 9.91
C ALA A 51 -3.16 15.77 9.17
N TRP A 52 -3.10 15.74 7.83
CA TRP A 52 -3.86 14.76 7.04
C TRP A 52 -3.44 13.31 7.33
N LEU A 53 -2.13 13.04 7.39
CA LEU A 53 -1.58 11.71 7.64
C LEU A 53 -1.90 11.18 9.04
N SER A 54 -2.04 12.07 10.04
CA SER A 54 -2.37 11.69 11.42
C SER A 54 -3.65 10.84 11.53
N ARG A 55 -4.58 10.97 10.58
CA ARG A 55 -5.83 10.22 10.50
C ARG A 55 -5.65 8.72 10.24
N PHE A 56 -4.46 8.29 9.86
CA PHE A 56 -4.17 6.92 9.43
C PHE A 56 -3.12 6.22 10.31
N VAL A 57 -2.70 6.83 11.43
CA VAL A 57 -1.61 6.30 12.28
C VAL A 57 -1.86 4.89 12.78
N ASP A 58 -3.12 4.54 13.07
CA ASP A 58 -3.50 3.19 13.53
C ASP A 58 -3.50 2.14 12.40
N THR A 59 -3.41 2.58 11.13
CA THR A 59 -3.35 1.69 9.98
C THR A 59 -2.02 1.85 9.24
N LYS A 60 -0.96 1.23 9.80
CA LYS A 60 0.43 1.31 9.31
C LYS A 60 0.56 1.21 7.79
N THR A 61 -0.06 0.22 7.15
CA THR A 61 0.03 0.03 5.69
C THR A 61 -0.61 1.17 4.89
N THR A 62 -1.72 1.74 5.38
CA THR A 62 -2.37 2.90 4.74
C THR A 62 -1.53 4.15 4.95
N PHE A 63 -1.09 4.40 6.18
CA PHE A 63 -0.19 5.52 6.52
C PHE A 63 1.05 5.53 5.63
N GLU A 64 1.76 4.41 5.53
CA GLU A 64 2.97 4.28 4.73
C GLU A 64 2.74 4.56 3.25
N ASN A 65 1.62 4.06 2.69
CA ASN A 65 1.28 4.32 1.30
C ASN A 65 0.90 5.78 1.06
N TYR A 66 0.10 6.37 1.96
CA TYR A 66 -0.38 7.74 1.84
C TYR A 66 0.76 8.74 2.02
N ARG A 67 1.62 8.52 3.03
CA ARG A 67 2.85 9.31 3.25
C ARG A 67 3.73 9.29 2.00
N LYS A 68 3.97 8.11 1.44
CA LYS A 68 4.82 7.94 0.26
C LYS A 68 4.28 8.71 -0.96
N GLU A 69 2.98 8.69 -1.25
CA GLU A 69 2.46 9.43 -2.40
C GLU A 69 2.38 10.95 -2.17
N ALA A 70 2.01 11.40 -0.96
CA ALA A 70 2.02 12.81 -0.59
C ALA A 70 3.44 13.39 -0.63
N GLU A 71 4.42 12.65 -0.10
CA GLU A 71 5.84 13.00 -0.16
C GLU A 71 6.33 13.19 -1.59
N ARG A 72 6.04 12.23 -2.48
CA ARG A 72 6.47 12.32 -3.88
C ARG A 72 5.93 13.57 -4.57
N LEU A 73 4.66 13.91 -4.32
CA LEU A 73 4.07 15.11 -4.90
C LEU A 73 4.69 16.38 -4.33
N LEU A 74 4.82 16.48 -2.99
CA LEU A 74 5.42 17.64 -2.33
C LEU A 74 6.84 17.87 -2.87
N LEU A 75 7.68 16.83 -2.84
CA LEU A 75 9.05 16.90 -3.33
C LEU A 75 9.09 17.31 -4.80
N TRP A 76 8.23 16.72 -5.64
CA TRP A 76 8.20 17.08 -7.06
C TRP A 76 7.82 18.54 -7.28
N ALA A 77 6.82 19.04 -6.56
CA ALA A 77 6.40 20.44 -6.65
C ALA A 77 7.55 21.40 -6.32
N VAL A 78 8.24 21.18 -5.19
CA VAL A 78 9.28 22.09 -4.73
C VAL A 78 10.61 21.95 -5.48
N VAL A 79 10.99 20.73 -5.88
CA VAL A 79 12.28 20.47 -6.58
C VAL A 79 12.19 20.71 -8.08
N VAL A 80 11.08 20.30 -8.72
CA VAL A 80 10.94 20.37 -10.19
C VAL A 80 10.28 21.67 -10.64
N LEU A 81 9.21 22.09 -9.96
CA LEU A 81 8.50 23.32 -10.33
C LEU A 81 8.96 24.55 -9.56
N GLY A 82 9.65 24.39 -8.42
CA GLY A 82 9.93 25.50 -7.52
C GLY A 82 8.65 26.15 -7.00
N LYS A 83 7.60 25.34 -6.76
CA LYS A 83 6.31 25.80 -6.24
C LYS A 83 5.97 25.07 -4.94
N PRO A 84 5.34 25.75 -3.97
CA PRO A 84 4.69 25.05 -2.86
C PRO A 84 3.54 24.18 -3.39
N LEU A 85 3.19 23.14 -2.64
CA LEU A 85 2.09 22.24 -2.97
C LEU A 85 0.75 23.00 -3.02
N SER A 86 0.56 23.99 -2.15
CA SER A 86 -0.59 24.89 -2.14
C SER A 86 -0.62 25.92 -3.28
N SER A 87 0.32 25.88 -4.23
CA SER A 87 0.28 26.67 -5.47
C SER A 87 0.16 25.80 -6.73
N LEU A 88 -0.03 24.49 -6.58
CA LEU A 88 -0.19 23.59 -7.72
C LEU A 88 -1.53 23.82 -8.44
N THR A 89 -1.47 23.94 -9.76
CA THR A 89 -2.66 24.02 -10.62
C THR A 89 -3.09 22.65 -11.13
N HIS A 90 -4.20 22.62 -11.88
CA HIS A 90 -4.62 21.42 -12.61
C HIS A 90 -3.56 20.95 -13.62
N GLU A 91 -2.97 21.87 -14.37
CA GLU A 91 -1.94 21.60 -15.38
C GLU A 91 -0.67 21.04 -14.75
N ASP A 92 -0.27 21.57 -13.58
CA ASP A 92 0.85 21.02 -12.82
C ASP A 92 0.55 19.57 -12.38
N CYS A 93 -0.68 19.27 -11.97
CA CYS A 93 -1.08 17.90 -11.65
C CYS A 93 -1.00 16.96 -12.88
N LEU A 94 -1.32 17.43 -14.08
CA LEU A 94 -1.15 16.65 -15.32
C LEU A 94 0.34 16.41 -15.63
N ARG A 95 1.21 17.38 -15.38
CA ARG A 95 2.67 17.22 -15.52
C ARG A 95 3.21 16.19 -14.53
N TYR A 96 2.73 16.22 -13.28
CA TYR A 96 3.09 15.23 -12.28
C TYR A 96 2.68 13.81 -12.68
N GLN A 97 1.48 13.63 -13.27
CA GLN A 97 1.04 12.31 -13.76
C GLN A 97 2.01 11.74 -14.80
N ARG A 98 2.52 12.56 -15.72
CA ARG A 98 3.54 12.15 -16.69
C ARG A 98 4.87 11.84 -16.00
N PHE A 99 5.27 12.65 -15.03
CA PHE A 99 6.46 12.43 -14.23
C PHE A 99 6.46 11.09 -13.49
N LEU A 100 5.30 10.62 -13.01
CA LEU A 100 5.20 9.29 -12.38
C LEU A 100 5.55 8.14 -13.34
N ALA A 101 5.32 8.32 -14.63
CA ALA A 101 5.65 7.35 -15.67
C ALA A 101 7.13 7.35 -16.05
N ASP A 102 7.84 8.47 -15.83
CA ASP A 102 9.27 8.61 -16.10
C ASP A 102 9.90 9.69 -15.18
N PRO A 103 10.30 9.34 -13.94
CA PRO A 103 10.84 10.31 -12.99
C PRO A 103 12.27 10.73 -13.37
N GLN A 104 12.45 11.98 -13.84
CA GLN A 104 13.73 12.52 -14.31
C GLN A 104 14.21 13.76 -13.52
N PRO A 105 15.53 13.95 -13.31
CA PRO A 105 16.61 13.03 -13.67
C PRO A 105 16.63 11.79 -12.76
N ALA A 106 16.78 10.60 -13.34
CA ALA A 106 16.72 9.34 -12.60
C ALA A 106 17.69 9.28 -11.39
N THR A 107 18.86 9.90 -11.47
CA THR A 107 19.86 9.94 -10.39
C THR A 107 19.36 10.62 -9.11
N ALA A 108 18.42 11.57 -9.22
CA ALA A 108 17.83 12.29 -8.10
C ALA A 108 16.52 11.67 -7.60
N TRP A 109 15.82 10.90 -8.44
CA TRP A 109 14.46 10.44 -8.15
C TRP A 109 14.31 8.93 -8.01
N VAL A 110 15.18 8.15 -8.67
CA VAL A 110 15.06 6.69 -8.78
C VAL A 110 16.24 6.02 -8.07
N ALA A 111 15.95 5.12 -7.14
CA ALA A 111 16.98 4.31 -6.51
C ALA A 111 17.62 3.38 -7.54
N GLY A 112 18.95 3.47 -7.71
CA GLY A 112 19.71 2.62 -8.62
C GLY A 112 19.48 1.13 -8.35
N GLY A 113 19.27 0.35 -9.41
CA GLY A 113 19.01 -1.08 -9.30
C GLY A 113 17.63 -1.46 -8.73
N GLY A 114 16.70 -0.51 -8.58
CA GLY A 114 15.31 -0.76 -8.17
C GLY A 114 15.12 -1.19 -6.71
N ARG A 115 16.18 -1.11 -5.90
CA ARG A 115 16.14 -1.55 -4.50
C ARG A 115 15.65 -0.43 -3.57
N LYS A 116 14.81 -0.81 -2.61
CA LYS A 116 14.38 0.10 -1.54
C LYS A 116 15.48 0.28 -0.48
N HIS A 117 15.86 1.53 -0.26
CA HIS A 117 16.76 1.94 0.82
C HIS A 117 15.96 2.46 2.02
N PRO A 118 16.48 2.30 3.26
CA PRO A 118 15.95 2.97 4.45
C PRO A 118 15.90 4.48 4.27
N ARG A 119 14.97 5.17 4.95
CA ARG A 119 14.74 6.61 4.77
C ARG A 119 15.92 7.48 5.22
N GLY A 120 16.66 7.05 6.25
CA GLY A 120 17.88 7.73 6.69
C GLY A 120 19.15 7.41 5.88
N ASP A 121 19.07 6.55 4.86
CA ASP A 121 20.21 6.21 4.00
C ASP A 121 20.39 7.30 2.92
N ALA A 122 21.62 7.77 2.68
CA ALA A 122 21.93 8.77 1.66
C ALA A 122 21.56 8.33 0.22
N ARG A 123 21.44 7.02 -0.02
CA ARG A 123 21.00 6.43 -1.28
C ARG A 123 19.48 6.40 -1.43
N TRP A 124 18.73 6.83 -0.42
CA TRP A 124 17.28 6.90 -0.49
C TRP A 124 16.82 7.77 -1.65
N ARG A 125 15.80 7.30 -2.35
CA ARG A 125 15.13 8.01 -3.44
C ARG A 125 13.61 7.76 -3.36
N PRO A 126 12.77 8.73 -3.79
CA PRO A 126 11.31 8.58 -3.72
C PRO A 126 10.73 7.48 -4.62
N PHE A 127 11.43 7.11 -5.70
CA PHE A 127 11.02 6.10 -6.66
C PHE A 127 11.99 4.91 -6.72
N TYR A 128 11.47 3.76 -7.12
CA TYR A 128 12.24 2.51 -7.33
C TYR A 128 12.17 2.05 -8.80
N GLY A 129 11.87 2.99 -9.68
CA GLY A 129 11.59 2.81 -11.09
C GLY A 129 10.32 3.55 -11.51
N PRO A 130 10.05 3.64 -12.82
CA PRO A 130 8.77 4.08 -13.37
C PRO A 130 7.56 3.41 -12.72
N LEU A 131 6.50 4.16 -12.44
CA LEU A 131 5.26 3.56 -11.94
C LEU A 131 4.48 2.90 -13.08
N SER A 132 3.94 1.71 -12.80
CA SER A 132 2.96 1.07 -13.69
C SER A 132 1.67 1.91 -13.81
N PRO A 133 0.87 1.75 -14.89
CA PRO A 133 -0.39 2.49 -15.05
C PRO A 133 -1.41 2.28 -13.91
N SER A 134 -1.39 1.14 -13.23
CA SER A 134 -2.24 0.92 -12.04
C SER A 134 -1.72 1.70 -10.82
N SER A 135 -0.40 1.72 -10.63
CA SER A 135 0.26 2.49 -9.56
C SER A 135 0.08 4.00 -9.75
N GLN A 136 0.18 4.51 -10.98
CA GLN A 136 -0.07 5.92 -11.29
C GLN A 136 -1.50 6.32 -10.92
N ARG A 137 -2.50 5.53 -11.33
CA ARG A 137 -3.90 5.75 -10.97
C ARG A 137 -4.12 5.74 -9.46
N GLN A 138 -3.51 4.77 -8.76
CA GLN A 138 -3.62 4.69 -7.31
C GLN A 138 -3.01 5.93 -6.62
N ALA A 139 -1.85 6.41 -7.08
CA ALA A 139 -1.25 7.63 -6.57
C ALA A 139 -2.18 8.84 -6.75
N THR A 140 -2.76 9.03 -7.94
CA THR A 140 -3.73 10.11 -8.19
C THR A 140 -4.97 10.01 -7.30
N VAL A 141 -5.49 8.80 -7.04
CA VAL A 141 -6.63 8.60 -6.12
C VAL A 141 -6.27 9.02 -4.69
N ILE A 142 -5.10 8.60 -4.19
CA ILE A 142 -4.63 8.96 -2.84
C ILE A 142 -4.46 10.48 -2.71
N LEU A 143 -3.83 11.11 -3.71
CA LEU A 143 -3.65 12.56 -3.73
C LEU A 143 -4.99 13.31 -3.79
N ASN A 144 -5.97 12.81 -4.54
CA ASN A 144 -7.30 13.40 -4.57
C ASN A 144 -8.02 13.30 -3.21
N VAL A 145 -7.79 12.22 -2.45
CA VAL A 145 -8.28 12.09 -1.07
C VAL A 145 -7.60 13.13 -0.15
N MET A 146 -6.29 13.34 -0.31
CA MET A 146 -5.55 14.37 0.43
C MET A 146 -6.08 15.78 0.13
N PHE A 147 -6.09 16.19 -1.14
CA PHE A 147 -6.54 17.52 -1.54
C PHE A 147 -7.99 17.79 -1.15
N SER A 148 -8.89 16.83 -1.34
CA SER A 148 -10.29 16.96 -0.91
C SER A 148 -10.41 17.20 0.59
N TRP A 149 -9.61 16.49 1.40
CA TRP A 149 -9.61 16.70 2.84
C TRP A 149 -9.01 18.05 3.24
N LEU A 150 -7.93 18.49 2.57
CA LEU A 150 -7.32 19.80 2.83
C LEU A 150 -8.26 20.96 2.49
N VAL A 151 -9.09 20.82 1.45
CA VAL A 151 -10.17 21.77 1.17
C VAL A 151 -11.24 21.73 2.26
N GLN A 152 -11.69 20.54 2.65
CA GLN A 152 -12.67 20.38 3.73
C GLN A 152 -12.18 20.95 5.08
N ALA A 153 -10.88 20.85 5.35
CA ALA A 153 -10.23 21.38 6.54
C ALA A 153 -10.03 22.91 6.48
N GLY A 154 -10.37 23.57 5.37
CA GLY A 154 -10.16 25.00 5.17
C GLY A 154 -8.69 25.40 4.99
N TYR A 155 -7.81 24.45 4.61
CA TYR A 155 -6.41 24.75 4.31
C TYR A 155 -6.24 25.25 2.86
N LEU A 156 -6.90 24.58 1.91
CA LEU A 156 -6.91 24.96 0.49
C LEU A 156 -8.26 25.54 0.07
N ALA A 157 -8.24 26.48 -0.86
CA ALA A 157 -9.45 27.05 -1.46
C ALA A 157 -10.14 26.07 -2.42
N GLY A 158 -9.36 25.28 -3.16
CA GLY A 158 -9.88 24.30 -4.13
C GLY A 158 -9.00 23.07 -4.30
N ASN A 159 -9.59 22.00 -4.84
CA ASN A 159 -8.87 20.77 -5.14
C ASN A 159 -8.39 20.80 -6.62
N PRO A 160 -7.07 20.86 -6.90
CA PRO A 160 -6.54 20.93 -8.27
C PRO A 160 -6.79 19.65 -9.11
N LEU A 161 -7.10 18.53 -8.46
CA LEU A 161 -7.47 17.26 -9.12
C LEU A 161 -8.98 17.13 -9.39
N SER A 162 -9.81 18.06 -8.92
CA SER A 162 -11.28 17.99 -9.11
C SER A 162 -11.70 18.02 -10.58
N LEU A 163 -10.94 18.71 -11.43
CA LEU A 163 -11.16 18.79 -12.88
C LEU A 163 -10.67 17.54 -13.63
N SER A 164 -9.87 16.69 -13.00
CA SER A 164 -9.29 15.48 -13.61
C SER A 164 -10.27 14.30 -13.67
N ARG A 165 -11.60 14.53 -13.64
CA ARG A 165 -12.64 13.49 -13.67
C ARG A 165 -12.68 12.75 -15.01
N GLN A 166 -11.65 11.97 -15.31
CA GLN A 166 -11.81 10.80 -16.16
C GLN A 166 -12.65 9.80 -15.37
N ARG A 167 -13.90 9.59 -15.78
CA ARG A 167 -14.68 8.44 -15.32
C ARG A 167 -13.83 7.20 -15.56
N ALA A 168 -13.26 6.64 -14.51
CA ALA A 168 -12.54 5.39 -14.60
C ALA A 168 -13.54 4.35 -15.11
N ARG A 169 -13.34 3.88 -16.35
CA ARG A 169 -14.13 2.79 -16.89
C ARG A 169 -13.81 1.59 -15.99
N HIS A 170 -14.77 1.20 -15.15
CA HIS A 170 -14.66 -0.01 -14.35
C HIS A 170 -14.65 -1.18 -15.33
N VAL A 171 -13.46 -1.58 -15.75
CA VAL A 171 -13.27 -2.82 -16.51
C VAL A 171 -13.64 -3.95 -15.55
N ALA A 172 -14.51 -4.85 -15.99
CA ALA A 172 -14.85 -6.03 -15.22
C ALA A 172 -13.58 -6.75 -14.77
N PRO A 173 -13.49 -7.19 -13.50
CA PRO A 173 -12.31 -7.88 -13.01
C PRO A 173 -12.05 -9.10 -13.89
N ARG A 174 -10.88 -9.14 -14.53
CA ARG A 174 -10.43 -10.30 -15.31
C ARG A 174 -9.43 -11.09 -14.47
N ILE A 175 -9.65 -12.40 -14.36
CA ILE A 175 -8.67 -13.31 -13.79
C ILE A 175 -7.51 -13.37 -14.79
N THR A 176 -6.40 -12.75 -14.44
CA THR A 176 -5.19 -12.70 -15.28
C THR A 176 -4.08 -13.59 -14.77
N ARG A 177 -4.19 -14.07 -13.52
CA ARG A 177 -3.23 -14.96 -12.87
C ARG A 177 -3.98 -15.92 -11.96
N TYR A 178 -3.81 -17.21 -12.20
CA TYR A 178 -4.29 -18.30 -11.37
C TYR A 178 -3.40 -19.53 -11.59
N LEU A 179 -3.47 -20.51 -10.68
CA LEU A 179 -2.79 -21.79 -10.88
C LEU A 179 -3.70 -22.68 -11.73
N GLU A 180 -3.24 -23.00 -12.93
CA GLU A 180 -3.85 -24.04 -13.75
C GLU A 180 -3.67 -25.42 -13.07
N PRO A 181 -4.52 -26.42 -13.39
CA PRO A 181 -4.43 -27.73 -12.77
C PRO A 181 -3.05 -28.39 -12.87
N SER A 182 -2.33 -28.20 -13.98
CA SER A 182 -0.96 -28.68 -14.19
C SER A 182 0.03 -28.01 -13.25
N LEU A 183 0.04 -26.68 -13.18
CA LEU A 183 0.88 -25.91 -12.27
C LEU A 183 0.57 -26.24 -10.80
N TRP A 184 -0.70 -26.49 -10.48
CA TRP A 184 -1.08 -26.93 -9.14
C TRP A 184 -0.55 -28.34 -8.84
N GLN A 185 -0.48 -29.23 -9.83
CA GLN A 185 0.17 -30.53 -9.68
C GLN A 185 1.65 -30.39 -9.40
N GLU A 186 2.37 -29.53 -10.13
CA GLU A 186 3.80 -29.27 -9.87
C GLU A 186 4.04 -28.76 -8.44
N VAL A 187 3.17 -27.87 -7.92
CA VAL A 187 3.26 -27.41 -6.52
C VAL A 187 3.07 -28.57 -5.54
N LYS A 188 2.09 -29.46 -5.79
CA LYS A 188 1.85 -30.65 -4.95
C LYS A 188 3.05 -31.60 -4.97
N ASP A 189 3.64 -31.83 -6.14
CA ASP A 189 4.79 -32.72 -6.32
C ASP A 189 6.03 -32.14 -5.64
N TYR A 190 6.27 -30.83 -5.77
CA TYR A 190 7.35 -30.14 -5.07
C TYR A 190 7.22 -30.26 -3.55
N ILE A 191 6.02 -30.02 -3.00
CA ILE A 191 5.76 -30.18 -1.56
C ILE A 191 5.94 -31.65 -1.13
N ALA A 192 5.55 -32.61 -1.97
CA ALA A 192 5.73 -34.02 -1.68
C ALA A 192 7.21 -34.41 -1.59
N ALA A 193 8.04 -33.84 -2.47
CA ALA A 193 9.49 -34.06 -2.57
C ALA A 193 10.35 -33.25 -1.58
N MET A 194 9.76 -32.37 -0.76
CA MET A 194 10.52 -31.60 0.23
C MET A 194 11.28 -32.52 1.22
N PRO A 195 12.52 -32.14 1.64
CA PRO A 195 13.33 -32.93 2.58
C PRO A 195 12.62 -33.21 3.91
N ARG A 196 12.86 -34.38 4.50
CA ARG A 196 12.19 -34.84 5.75
C ARG A 196 13.10 -35.50 6.77
N GLU A 197 14.39 -35.55 6.49
CA GLU A 197 15.40 -36.23 7.29
C GLU A 197 15.60 -35.51 8.63
N ARG A 198 15.71 -34.17 8.58
CA ARG A 198 15.86 -33.36 9.79
C ARG A 198 14.48 -32.99 10.36
N PRO A 199 14.29 -32.96 11.70
CA PRO A 199 13.04 -32.55 12.32
C PRO A 199 12.51 -31.20 11.81
N ARG A 200 13.41 -30.23 11.61
CA ARG A 200 13.10 -28.90 11.06
C ARG A 200 12.56 -28.96 9.63
N ASP A 201 13.19 -29.74 8.77
CA ASP A 201 12.81 -29.86 7.35
C ASP A 201 11.47 -30.58 7.22
N ASN A 202 11.28 -31.65 8.01
CA ASN A 202 10.03 -32.37 8.10
C ASN A 202 8.87 -31.47 8.58
N ALA A 203 9.10 -30.67 9.64
CA ALA A 203 8.12 -29.70 10.12
C ALA A 203 7.80 -28.62 9.06
N HIS A 204 8.81 -28.18 8.30
CA HIS A 204 8.62 -27.25 7.20
C HIS A 204 7.75 -27.85 6.07
N ALA A 205 8.03 -29.09 5.65
CA ALA A 205 7.26 -29.80 4.62
C ALA A 205 5.78 -29.95 5.02
N HIS A 206 5.50 -30.36 6.26
CA HIS A 206 4.13 -30.46 6.76
C HIS A 206 3.43 -29.10 6.87
N ARG A 207 4.15 -28.05 7.27
CA ARG A 207 3.62 -26.68 7.29
C ARG A 207 3.30 -26.18 5.89
N ALA A 208 4.19 -26.39 4.93
CA ALA A 208 3.97 -26.02 3.54
C ALA A 208 2.73 -26.73 2.99
N ARG A 209 2.64 -28.05 3.15
CA ARG A 209 1.48 -28.84 2.75
C ARG A 209 0.17 -28.30 3.33
N TRP A 210 0.13 -28.05 4.64
CA TRP A 210 -1.03 -27.48 5.30
C TRP A 210 -1.41 -26.10 4.74
N LEU A 211 -0.44 -25.17 4.65
CA LEU A 211 -0.69 -23.82 4.19
C LEU A 211 -1.20 -23.78 2.74
N PHE A 212 -0.61 -24.58 1.85
CA PHE A 212 -1.04 -24.62 0.46
C PHE A 212 -2.42 -25.26 0.29
N THR A 213 -2.74 -26.33 1.03
CA THR A 213 -4.12 -26.85 1.06
C THR A 213 -5.12 -25.81 1.58
N LEU A 214 -4.79 -25.13 2.69
CA LEU A 214 -5.66 -24.13 3.29
C LEU A 214 -5.90 -22.94 2.37
N LEU A 215 -4.86 -22.42 1.72
CA LEU A 215 -4.94 -21.30 0.79
C LEU A 215 -5.71 -21.67 -0.47
N TYR A 216 -5.43 -22.85 -1.04
CA TYR A 216 -6.06 -23.32 -2.28
C TYR A 216 -7.54 -23.62 -2.09
N LEU A 217 -7.91 -24.39 -1.06
CA LEU A 217 -9.31 -24.78 -0.80
C LEU A 217 -10.12 -23.67 -0.12
N GLY A 218 -9.50 -22.87 0.74
CA GLY A 218 -10.20 -21.84 1.52
C GLY A 218 -10.31 -20.48 0.83
N GLY A 219 -9.52 -20.24 -0.23
CA GLY A 219 -9.47 -18.93 -0.89
C GLY A 219 -9.15 -17.81 0.09
N LEU A 220 -8.29 -18.09 1.08
CA LEU A 220 -7.97 -17.17 2.17
C LEU A 220 -6.88 -16.19 1.75
N ARG A 221 -6.93 -14.97 2.27
CA ARG A 221 -5.79 -14.05 2.15
C ARG A 221 -4.67 -14.49 3.11
N ILE A 222 -3.41 -14.23 2.76
CA ILE A 222 -2.26 -14.52 3.64
C ILE A 222 -2.45 -13.89 5.04
N ALA A 223 -2.92 -12.65 5.10
CA ALA A 223 -3.20 -11.97 6.36
C ALA A 223 -4.30 -12.67 7.18
N GLU A 224 -5.34 -13.20 6.49
CA GLU A 224 -6.40 -13.97 7.15
C GLU A 224 -5.80 -15.24 7.78
N VAL A 225 -4.97 -15.99 7.05
CA VAL A 225 -4.28 -17.19 7.57
C VAL A 225 -3.37 -16.86 8.76
N GLY A 226 -2.63 -15.76 8.70
CA GLY A 226 -1.69 -15.35 9.76
C GLY A 226 -2.37 -14.92 11.06
N SER A 227 -3.58 -14.37 10.99
CA SER A 227 -4.36 -13.98 12.19
C SER A 227 -5.32 -15.06 12.70
N ASN A 228 -5.60 -16.09 11.89
CA ASN A 228 -6.57 -17.12 12.25
C ASN A 228 -5.94 -18.17 13.18
N THR A 229 -6.75 -18.74 14.07
CA THR A 229 -6.31 -19.80 14.98
C THR A 229 -7.05 -21.10 14.71
N MET A 230 -6.47 -22.22 15.12
CA MET A 230 -7.09 -23.53 14.92
C MET A 230 -8.43 -23.68 15.66
N GLY A 231 -8.73 -22.85 16.66
CA GLY A 231 -10.01 -22.84 17.37
C GLY A 231 -11.17 -22.25 16.56
N GLN A 232 -10.89 -21.68 15.39
CA GLN A 232 -11.93 -21.13 14.50
C GLN A 232 -12.54 -22.18 13.56
N PHE A 233 -12.06 -23.43 13.61
CA PHE A 233 -12.71 -24.56 12.96
C PHE A 233 -13.80 -25.11 13.88
N PHE A 234 -15.03 -25.23 13.35
CA PHE A 234 -16.16 -25.74 14.10
C PHE A 234 -17.11 -26.53 13.20
N ILE A 235 -17.96 -27.34 13.83
CA ILE A 235 -18.97 -28.14 13.15
C ILE A 235 -20.30 -27.38 13.17
N ARG A 236 -21.04 -27.44 12.06
CA ARG A 236 -22.49 -27.17 12.04
C ARG A 236 -23.24 -28.40 11.55
N ARG A 237 -24.43 -28.58 12.09
CA ARG A 237 -25.42 -29.52 11.57
C ARG A 237 -26.34 -28.77 10.62
N ASP A 238 -26.46 -29.26 9.40
CA ASP A 238 -27.42 -28.74 8.43
C ASP A 238 -28.82 -29.34 8.67
N ALA A 239 -29.81 -28.80 7.97
CA ALA A 239 -31.21 -29.21 8.10
C ALA A 239 -31.45 -30.69 7.72
N ASP A 240 -30.58 -31.26 6.90
CA ASP A 240 -30.56 -32.68 6.50
C ASP A 240 -29.83 -33.57 7.54
N ALA A 241 -29.52 -33.04 8.72
CA ALA A 241 -28.71 -33.66 9.77
C ALA A 241 -27.25 -33.97 9.36
N SER A 242 -26.80 -33.50 8.19
CA SER A 242 -25.40 -33.65 7.79
C SER A 242 -24.49 -32.76 8.63
N ILE A 243 -23.33 -33.31 9.00
CA ILE A 243 -22.30 -32.62 9.78
C ILE A 243 -21.30 -32.00 8.82
N ARG A 244 -21.16 -30.68 8.84
CA ARG A 244 -20.20 -29.94 8.00
C ARG A 244 -19.24 -29.12 8.84
N TRP A 245 -17.99 -29.14 8.43
CA TRP A 245 -16.95 -28.31 9.03
C TRP A 245 -16.93 -26.93 8.39
N TRP A 246 -16.73 -25.93 9.23
CA TRP A 246 -16.65 -24.52 8.86
C TRP A 246 -15.44 -23.89 9.52
N LEU A 247 -14.87 -22.91 8.83
CA LEU A 247 -13.82 -22.04 9.33
C LEU A 247 -14.36 -20.62 9.44
N ALA A 248 -14.36 -20.05 10.64
CA ALA A 248 -14.63 -18.63 10.84
C ALA A 248 -13.40 -17.79 10.48
N VAL A 249 -13.58 -16.81 9.60
CA VAL A 249 -12.51 -15.93 9.13
C VAL A 249 -12.90 -14.48 9.30
N ARG A 250 -12.06 -13.72 10.00
CA ARG A 250 -12.17 -12.26 10.07
C ARG A 250 -11.33 -11.63 8.95
N GLY A 251 -12.00 -11.07 7.95
CA GLY A 251 -11.40 -10.44 6.78
C GLY A 251 -11.09 -8.95 6.97
N LYS A 252 -10.69 -8.29 5.88
CA LYS A 252 -10.41 -6.85 5.85
C LYS A 252 -11.63 -6.04 6.34
N GLY A 253 -11.39 -5.10 7.25
CA GLY A 253 -12.43 -4.26 7.85
C GLY A 253 -13.21 -4.93 8.97
N GLY A 254 -12.68 -6.00 9.58
CA GLY A 254 -13.29 -6.67 10.73
C GLY A 254 -14.49 -7.56 10.40
N LYS A 255 -14.83 -7.71 9.13
CA LYS A 255 -15.99 -8.50 8.70
C LYS A 255 -15.70 -9.99 8.83
N GLU A 256 -16.57 -10.70 9.52
CA GLU A 256 -16.51 -12.16 9.64
C GLU A 256 -17.21 -12.83 8.46
N ARG A 257 -16.63 -13.92 7.97
CA ARG A 257 -17.23 -14.81 6.98
C ARG A 257 -16.95 -16.25 7.34
N LEU A 258 -17.82 -17.14 6.88
CA LEU A 258 -17.64 -18.57 7.03
C LEU A 258 -17.10 -19.17 5.73
N VAL A 259 -16.09 -20.01 5.87
CA VAL A 259 -15.49 -20.76 4.76
C VAL A 259 -15.79 -22.24 4.98
N PRO A 260 -16.38 -22.95 4.00
CA PRO A 260 -16.54 -24.39 4.09
C PRO A 260 -15.17 -25.07 4.28
N ALA A 261 -15.01 -25.79 5.37
CA ALA A 261 -13.81 -26.59 5.61
C ALA A 261 -14.09 -27.99 5.09
N THR A 262 -13.71 -28.23 3.84
CA THR A 262 -13.96 -29.51 3.16
C THR A 262 -13.30 -30.67 3.90
N ARG A 263 -13.78 -31.89 3.63
CA ARG A 263 -13.17 -33.12 4.18
C ARG A 263 -11.66 -33.18 3.91
N GLU A 264 -11.26 -32.82 2.69
CA GLU A 264 -9.84 -32.75 2.30
C GLU A 264 -9.05 -31.79 3.19
N MET A 265 -9.56 -30.57 3.42
CA MET A 265 -8.94 -29.60 4.30
C MET A 265 -8.80 -30.14 5.73
N MET A 266 -9.84 -30.76 6.28
CA MET A 266 -9.82 -31.30 7.64
C MET A 266 -8.86 -32.50 7.79
N MET A 267 -8.70 -33.32 6.76
CA MET A 267 -7.72 -34.40 6.74
C MET A 267 -6.29 -33.84 6.79
N GLU A 268 -5.99 -32.80 6.01
CA GLU A 268 -4.66 -32.18 6.01
C GLU A 268 -4.38 -31.41 7.31
N LEU A 269 -5.39 -30.75 7.89
CA LEU A 269 -5.28 -30.16 9.23
C LEU A 269 -4.92 -31.22 10.28
N SER A 270 -5.60 -32.37 10.24
CA SER A 270 -5.36 -33.47 11.16
C SER A 270 -3.94 -34.03 11.02
N ARG A 271 -3.44 -34.17 9.78
CA ARG A 271 -2.05 -34.59 9.51
C ARG A 271 -1.04 -33.60 10.08
N TYR A 272 -1.24 -32.31 9.83
CA TYR A 272 -0.38 -31.24 10.32
C TYR A 272 -0.32 -31.21 11.86
N ARG A 273 -1.48 -31.30 12.53
CA ARG A 273 -1.57 -31.30 13.99
C ARG A 273 -0.89 -32.50 14.64
N LYS A 274 -1.09 -33.71 14.09
CA LYS A 274 -0.42 -34.93 14.57
C LYS A 274 1.10 -34.76 14.53
N ARG A 275 1.65 -34.11 13.49
CA ARG A 275 3.09 -33.87 13.42
C ARG A 275 3.58 -32.85 14.44
N LEU A 276 2.83 -31.76 14.66
CA LEU A 276 3.17 -30.76 15.67
C LEU A 276 3.13 -31.33 17.09
N ALA A 277 2.13 -32.16 17.41
CA ALA A 277 2.04 -32.82 18.72
C ALA A 277 3.18 -33.83 18.95
N ASN A 278 3.70 -34.44 17.88
CA ASN A 278 4.81 -35.40 17.92
C ASN A 278 6.17 -34.75 17.61
N SER A 279 6.27 -33.42 17.66
CA SER A 279 7.55 -32.71 17.59
C SER A 279 7.98 -32.40 19.03
N PRO A 280 9.17 -32.84 19.47
CA PRO A 280 9.65 -32.58 20.82
C PRO A 280 9.80 -31.07 21.10
#